data_AF-A0A535PEH9-F1
#
_entry.id   AF-A0A535PEH9-F1
#
_cell.length_a   1.000
_cell.length_b   1.000
_cell.length_c   1.000
_cell.angle_alpha   90.00
_cell.angle_beta   90.00
_cell.angle_gamma   90.00
#
_symmetry.space_group_name_H-M   'P 1'
#
loop_
_entity.id
_entity.type
_entity.pdbx_description
1 polymer ?
#
loop_
_entity_poly.entity_id
_entity_poly.type
_entity_poly.pdbx_seq_one_letter_code
_entity_poly.pdbx_strand_id
1 'polypeptide(L)'
;MRYSAAVLAAGLLVAACSNGAQPVAQSTPVGVAPVVGPVLDRLDQPSFAYRTGRPPAMSLQGLFHPTYSVPTDPSMVRTLLITGDIIPARGVAYFAAVRHDYLWPFRPTAAYTKNADVTYVNLEAPLFTGCPVSPASSFTFCGDPRFVGGLTLMGAKVVNLANNHLTNYGA
;
A
#
# COMPACT_ATOMS: atom_id res chain seq x y z
N MET A 1 -44.99 12.25 -61.14
CA MET A 1 -45.14 12.91 -59.81
C MET A 1 -44.60 11.93 -58.78
N ARG A 2 -43.57 12.15 -57.97
CA ARG A 2 -42.74 13.30 -57.60
C ARG A 2 -41.47 12.71 -56.92
N TYR A 3 -40.28 13.10 -57.40
CA TYR A 3 -38.92 13.11 -56.80
C TYR A 3 -38.32 11.78 -56.28
N SER A 4 -37.33 11.12 -56.91
CA SER A 4 -35.90 11.51 -57.12
C SER A 4 -35.17 11.69 -55.76
N ALA A 5 -34.01 11.12 -55.44
CA ALA A 5 -32.94 10.51 -56.23
C ALA A 5 -32.06 9.59 -55.35
N ALA A 6 -31.39 8.65 -56.00
CA ALA A 6 -30.31 7.83 -55.46
C ALA A 6 -29.02 8.65 -55.24
N VAL A 7 -28.32 8.42 -54.13
CA VAL A 7 -26.90 8.71 -53.88
C VAL A 7 -26.40 7.63 -52.91
N LEU A 8 -25.77 6.53 -53.34
CA LEU A 8 -24.33 6.36 -53.63
C LEU A 8 -23.41 6.96 -52.55
N ALA A 9 -22.92 6.12 -51.64
CA ALA A 9 -21.48 5.96 -51.41
C ALA A 9 -21.23 4.91 -50.32
N ALA A 10 -20.61 3.81 -50.74
CA ALA A 10 -19.97 2.85 -49.86
C ALA A 10 -18.84 3.55 -49.08
N GLY A 11 -18.90 3.48 -47.76
CA GLY A 11 -17.84 3.93 -46.85
C GLY A 11 -17.29 2.76 -46.06
N LEU A 12 -16.53 1.89 -46.72
CA LEU A 12 -15.54 1.03 -46.06
C LEU A 12 -14.46 1.95 -45.49
N LEU A 13 -14.46 2.18 -44.18
CA LEU A 13 -13.26 2.59 -43.47
C LEU A 13 -13.15 1.77 -42.19
N VAL A 14 -12.45 0.66 -42.36
CA VAL A 14 -11.73 -0.06 -41.31
C VAL A 14 -10.89 0.98 -40.56
N ALA A 15 -11.36 1.39 -39.37
CA ALA A 15 -10.53 2.12 -38.43
C ALA A 15 -9.50 1.13 -37.88
N ALA A 16 -8.39 1.04 -38.61
CA ALA A 16 -7.24 0.24 -38.23
C ALA A 16 -6.74 0.65 -36.85
N CYS A 17 -6.43 -0.37 -36.04
CA CYS A 17 -5.68 -0.25 -34.81
C CYS A 17 -4.42 0.58 -35.02
N SER A 18 -4.40 1.82 -34.53
CA SER A 18 -3.16 2.57 -34.34
C SER A 18 -2.84 2.62 -32.85
N ASN A 19 -2.39 1.48 -32.30
CA ASN A 19 -1.65 1.45 -31.02
C ASN A 19 -0.22 1.96 -31.26
N GLY A 20 -0.09 3.20 -31.72
CA GLY A 20 1.16 3.92 -31.65
C GLY A 20 1.36 4.34 -30.20
N ALA A 21 2.40 3.81 -29.55
CA ALA A 21 2.82 4.28 -28.24
C ALA A 21 2.96 5.80 -28.28
N GLN A 22 2.23 6.51 -27.41
CA GLN A 22 2.41 7.95 -27.25
C GLN A 22 3.86 8.20 -26.85
N PRO A 23 4.58 9.15 -27.48
CA PRO A 23 5.93 9.48 -27.07
C PRO A 23 5.88 9.99 -25.64
N VAL A 24 6.60 9.31 -24.75
CA VAL A 24 6.79 9.74 -23.36
C VAL A 24 7.45 11.11 -23.41
N ALA A 25 6.79 12.12 -22.85
CA ALA A 25 7.37 13.45 -22.69
C ALA A 25 8.73 13.31 -21.99
N GLN A 26 9.79 13.84 -22.60
CA GLN A 26 11.12 13.87 -21.98
C GLN A 26 11.02 14.70 -20.70
N SER A 27 11.02 14.03 -19.55
CA SER A 27 11.16 14.69 -18.27
C SER A 27 12.58 15.23 -18.15
N THR A 28 12.70 16.56 -18.09
CA THR A 28 13.93 17.20 -17.62
C THR A 28 14.25 16.63 -16.24
N PRO A 29 15.47 16.10 -16.00
CA PRO A 29 15.86 15.69 -14.67
C PRO A 29 15.81 16.93 -13.77
N VAL A 30 14.89 16.95 -12.82
CA VAL A 30 14.95 17.92 -11.72
C VAL A 30 16.22 17.58 -10.96
N GLY A 31 17.22 18.46 -11.04
CA GLY A 31 18.45 18.35 -10.30
C GLY A 31 18.16 18.45 -8.80
N VAL A 32 17.82 17.33 -8.18
CA VAL A 32 17.78 17.22 -6.73
C VAL A 32 19.24 17.28 -6.28
N ALA A 33 19.63 18.38 -5.63
CA ALA A 33 20.92 18.44 -4.95
C ALA A 33 21.01 17.23 -4.02
N PRO A 34 22.10 16.44 -4.06
CA PRO A 34 22.22 15.28 -3.19
C PRO A 34 22.12 15.76 -1.75
N VAL A 35 21.13 15.24 -1.02
CA VAL A 35 21.04 15.43 0.43
C VAL A 35 22.23 14.70 1.01
N VAL A 36 23.29 15.44 1.35
CA VAL A 36 24.44 14.93 2.08
C VAL A 36 24.00 14.77 3.54
N GLY A 37 23.33 13.65 3.82
CA GLY A 37 23.20 13.16 5.19
C GLY A 37 24.59 12.80 5.75
N PRO A 38 24.73 12.66 7.08
CA PRO A 38 25.95 12.12 7.66
C PRO A 38 26.32 10.81 6.96
N VAL A 39 27.62 10.58 6.76
CA VAL A 39 28.14 9.33 6.18
C VAL A 39 27.53 8.18 6.97
N LEU A 40 26.68 7.38 6.33
CA LEU A 40 26.12 6.18 6.94
C LEU A 40 27.28 5.38 7.54
N ASP A 41 27.24 5.10 8.83
CA ASP A 41 28.21 4.22 9.45
C ASP A 41 28.10 2.85 8.78
N ARG A 42 29.08 2.56 7.93
CA ARG A 42 29.11 1.36 7.08
C ARG A 42 29.43 0.10 7.86
N LEU A 43 29.75 0.23 9.15
CA LEU A 43 30.04 -0.89 10.03
C LEU A 43 28.77 -1.47 10.68
N ASP A 44 27.66 -0.73 10.69
CA ASP A 44 26.41 -1.13 11.37
C ASP A 44 25.28 -1.54 10.41
N GLN A 45 25.59 -1.78 9.13
CA GLN A 45 24.59 -2.24 8.16
C GLN A 45 24.59 -3.78 8.05
N PRO A 46 23.49 -4.48 8.41
CA PRO A 46 23.38 -5.94 8.26
C PRO A 46 23.28 -6.39 6.80
N SER A 47 23.10 -5.47 5.85
CA SER A 47 23.01 -5.81 4.43
C SER A 47 24.40 -5.87 3.78
N PHE A 48 24.91 -7.10 3.65
CA PHE A 48 26.11 -7.48 2.88
C PHE A 48 26.20 -6.91 1.45
N ALA A 49 25.07 -6.45 0.89
CA ALA A 49 24.96 -6.02 -0.51
C ALA A 49 25.87 -4.82 -0.88
N TYR A 50 26.32 -4.00 0.09
CA TYR A 50 27.05 -2.78 -0.23
C TYR A 50 28.58 -2.93 -0.31
N ARG A 51 29.17 -4.09 0.04
CA ARG A 51 30.63 -4.27 0.00
C ARG A 51 31.21 -4.73 -1.34
N THR A 52 30.42 -5.37 -2.20
CA THR A 52 30.93 -6.00 -3.43
C THR A 52 30.17 -5.60 -4.70
N GLY A 53 29.12 -4.78 -4.59
CA GLY A 53 28.24 -4.43 -5.72
C GLY A 53 27.47 -5.62 -6.30
N ARG A 54 27.54 -6.78 -5.67
CA ARG A 54 26.86 -8.00 -6.06
C ARG A 54 26.17 -8.57 -4.83
N PRO A 55 24.84 -8.74 -4.84
CA PRO A 55 24.15 -9.41 -3.73
C PRO A 55 24.84 -10.77 -3.51
N PRO A 56 25.16 -11.14 -2.26
CA PRO A 56 25.62 -12.50 -1.99
C PRO A 56 24.58 -13.48 -2.54
N ALA A 57 25.04 -14.60 -3.08
CA ALA A 57 24.12 -15.66 -3.50
C ALA A 57 23.29 -16.07 -2.29
N MET A 58 21.98 -15.77 -2.32
CA MET A 58 21.09 -16.07 -1.21
C MET A 58 20.93 -17.59 -1.12
N SER A 59 21.60 -18.20 -0.15
CA SER A 59 21.34 -19.58 0.27
C SER A 59 20.59 -19.56 1.60
N LEU A 60 19.78 -20.58 1.87
CA LEU A 60 19.13 -20.75 3.18
C LEU A 60 20.17 -20.78 4.31
N GLN A 61 21.35 -21.36 4.06
CA GLN A 61 22.48 -21.40 4.98
C GLN A 61 23.13 -20.01 5.19
N GLY A 62 23.11 -19.13 4.18
CA GLY A 62 23.59 -17.76 4.29
C GLY A 62 22.60 -16.82 4.99
N LEU A 63 21.30 -17.13 4.92
CA LEU A 63 20.23 -16.43 5.64
C LEU A 63 20.31 -16.67 7.16
N PHE A 64 20.74 -17.87 7.58
CA PHE A 64 20.91 -18.25 8.98
C PHE A 64 22.35 -18.64 9.25
N HIS A 65 23.24 -17.64 9.33
CA HIS A 65 24.65 -17.92 9.57
C HIS A 65 24.84 -18.47 11.00
N PRO A 66 25.44 -19.66 11.17
CA PRO A 66 25.55 -20.32 12.48
C PRO A 66 26.42 -19.56 13.50
N THR A 67 27.18 -18.57 13.04
CA THR A 67 28.03 -17.73 13.90
C THR A 67 27.46 -16.32 14.13
N TYR A 68 26.25 -16.02 13.64
CA TYR A 68 25.64 -14.72 13.92
C TYR A 68 25.22 -14.67 15.39
N SER A 69 25.96 -13.89 16.19
CA SER A 69 25.53 -13.53 17.53
C SER A 69 24.47 -12.44 17.41
N VAL A 70 23.25 -12.73 17.84
CA VAL A 70 22.22 -11.70 17.99
C VAL A 70 22.74 -10.62 18.95
N PRO A 71 22.71 -9.33 18.58
CA PRO A 71 23.08 -8.25 19.51
C PRO A 71 22.30 -8.41 20.82
N THR A 72 23.03 -8.52 21.92
CA THR A 72 22.43 -8.68 23.26
C THR A 72 22.09 -7.35 23.91
N ASP A 73 22.65 -6.25 23.41
CA ASP A 73 22.27 -4.90 23.81
C ASP A 73 20.83 -4.61 23.34
N PRO A 74 19.87 -4.43 24.27
CA PRO A 74 18.50 -4.10 23.92
C PRO A 74 18.40 -2.81 23.09
N SER A 75 19.36 -1.89 23.21
CA SER A 75 19.41 -0.64 22.43
C SER A 75 19.60 -0.87 20.92
N MET A 76 20.12 -2.04 20.54
CA MET A 76 20.35 -2.48 19.16
C MET A 76 19.25 -3.41 18.63
N VAL A 77 18.30 -3.83 19.48
CA VAL A 77 17.17 -4.67 19.07
C VAL A 77 16.02 -3.77 18.61
N ARG A 78 15.40 -4.10 17.47
CA ARG A 78 14.17 -3.48 17.00
C ARG A 78 13.10 -4.54 16.81
N THR A 79 11.88 -4.20 17.20
CA THR A 79 10.70 -5.05 17.12
C THR A 79 9.82 -4.61 15.98
N LEU A 80 9.45 -5.56 15.12
CA LEU A 80 8.49 -5.36 14.05
C LEU A 80 7.25 -6.18 14.36
N LEU A 81 6.10 -5.52 14.34
CA LEU A 81 4.79 -6.17 14.40
C LEU A 81 4.08 -5.97 13.07
N ILE A 82 3.81 -7.08 12.39
CA ILE A 82 3.15 -7.08 11.08
C ILE A 82 1.75 -7.64 11.27
N THR A 83 0.74 -6.89 10.86
CA THR A 83 -0.64 -7.36 10.92
C THR A 83 -0.98 -8.19 9.70
N GLY A 84 -2.03 -9.02 9.81
CA GLY A 84 -2.78 -9.44 8.64
C GLY A 84 -3.63 -8.30 8.09
N ASP A 85 -4.64 -8.65 7.32
CA ASP A 85 -5.50 -7.67 6.66
C ASP A 85 -6.39 -6.94 7.68
N ILE A 86 -6.33 -5.61 7.62
CA ILE A 86 -7.26 -4.74 8.32
C ILE A 86 -8.26 -4.22 7.30
N ILE A 87 -9.52 -4.61 7.48
CA ILE A 87 -10.64 -4.24 6.62
C ILE A 87 -11.58 -3.30 7.39
N PRO A 88 -11.39 -1.97 7.35
CA PRO A 88 -12.30 -1.00 7.96
C PRO A 88 -13.57 -0.77 7.10
N ALA A 89 -14.15 -1.83 6.56
CA ALA A 89 -15.29 -1.79 5.63
C ALA A 89 -16.44 -2.70 6.10
N ARG A 90 -17.57 -2.66 5.38
CA ARG A 90 -18.76 -3.51 5.62
C ARG A 90 -19.21 -3.47 7.09
N GLY A 91 -19.33 -4.63 7.74
CA GLY A 91 -19.75 -4.75 9.13
C GLY A 91 -18.89 -3.93 10.11
N VAL A 92 -17.58 -3.84 9.90
CA VAL A 92 -16.71 -3.03 10.77
C VAL A 92 -17.06 -1.54 10.65
N ALA A 93 -17.20 -1.04 9.41
CA ALA A 93 -17.61 0.33 9.15
C ALA A 93 -19.03 0.61 9.68
N TYR A 94 -19.95 -0.33 9.51
CA TYR A 94 -21.32 -0.25 10.03
C TYR A 94 -21.35 -0.11 11.56
N PHE A 95 -20.69 -1.02 12.27
CA PHE A 95 -20.69 -0.97 13.73
C PHE A 95 -19.92 0.23 14.28
N ALA A 96 -18.83 0.65 13.65
CA ALA A 96 -18.13 1.88 14.02
C ALA A 96 -19.02 3.12 13.86
N ALA A 97 -19.76 3.21 12.74
CA ALA A 97 -20.67 4.31 12.46
C ALA A 97 -21.85 4.35 13.45
N VAL A 98 -22.54 3.23 13.66
CA VAL A 98 -23.67 3.13 14.60
C VAL A 98 -23.26 3.41 16.05
N ARG A 99 -22.05 3.01 16.44
CA ARG A 99 -21.49 3.29 17.77
C ARG A 99 -20.97 4.72 17.92
N HIS A 100 -20.84 5.47 16.82
CA HIS A 100 -20.08 6.71 16.75
C HIS A 100 -18.65 6.58 17.31
N ASP A 101 -18.05 5.39 17.17
CA ASP A 101 -16.72 5.08 17.71
C ASP A 101 -15.90 4.31 16.66
N TYR A 102 -15.05 5.06 15.94
CA TYR A 102 -14.13 4.51 14.94
C TYR A 102 -12.86 3.91 15.56
N LEU A 103 -12.65 4.09 16.87
CA LEU A 103 -11.56 3.46 17.61
C LEU A 103 -11.97 2.09 18.16
N TRP A 104 -13.27 1.83 18.28
CA TRP A 104 -13.85 0.59 18.79
C TRP A 104 -13.15 -0.69 18.31
N PRO A 105 -12.90 -0.91 17.00
CA PRO A 105 -12.34 -2.19 16.55
C PRO A 105 -10.84 -2.34 16.88
N PHE A 106 -10.16 -1.24 17.24
CA PHE A 106 -8.72 -1.23 17.52
C PHE A 106 -8.41 -1.35 19.01
N ARG A 107 -9.27 -0.82 19.88
CA ARG A 107 -9.04 -0.79 21.35
C ARG A 107 -8.64 -2.14 21.97
N PRO A 108 -9.22 -3.30 21.59
CA PRO A 108 -8.87 -4.57 22.21
C PRO A 108 -7.41 -5.00 21.99
N THR A 109 -6.77 -4.55 20.90
CA THR A 109 -5.41 -4.96 20.52
C THR A 109 -4.41 -3.81 20.53
N ALA A 110 -4.87 -2.56 20.62
CA ALA A 110 -4.03 -1.37 20.57
C ALA A 110 -2.92 -1.37 21.63
N ALA A 111 -3.21 -1.83 22.85
CA ALA A 111 -2.23 -1.88 23.93
C ALA A 111 -1.05 -2.82 23.64
N TYR A 112 -1.28 -3.90 22.90
CA TYR A 112 -0.24 -4.84 22.48
C TYR A 112 0.50 -4.32 21.25
N THR A 113 -0.26 -3.92 20.23
CA THR A 113 0.29 -3.53 18.92
C THR A 113 1.15 -2.27 18.98
N LYS A 114 0.83 -1.31 19.85
CA LYS A 114 1.60 -0.07 19.97
C LYS A 114 2.97 -0.23 20.66
N ASN A 115 3.27 -1.40 21.23
CA ASN A 115 4.51 -1.64 21.97
C ASN A 115 5.68 -2.05 21.05
N ALA A 116 5.44 -2.30 19.76
CA ALA A 116 6.51 -2.53 18.80
C ALA A 116 7.13 -1.20 18.33
N ASP A 117 8.42 -1.24 17.98
CA ASP A 117 9.12 -0.08 17.39
C ASP A 117 8.50 0.30 16.04
N VAL A 118 8.13 -0.71 15.26
CA VAL A 118 7.42 -0.55 13.98
C VAL A 118 6.22 -1.49 13.92
N THR A 119 5.03 -0.90 13.88
CA THR A 119 3.80 -1.61 13.54
C THR A 119 3.46 -1.36 12.07
N TYR A 120 3.50 -2.42 11.27
CA TYR A 120 3.21 -2.43 9.84
C TYR A 120 1.83 -3.03 9.60
N VAL A 121 0.98 -2.30 8.87
CA VAL A 121 -0.40 -2.68 8.60
C VAL A 121 -0.59 -3.01 7.12
N ASN A 122 -1.23 -4.15 6.86
CA ASN A 122 -1.88 -4.41 5.56
C ASN A 122 -3.30 -3.85 5.57
N LEU A 123 -3.51 -2.71 4.90
CA LEU A 123 -4.82 -2.08 4.82
C LEU A 123 -5.51 -2.54 3.55
N GLU A 124 -6.49 -3.42 3.71
CA GLU A 124 -7.18 -4.07 2.61
C GLU A 124 -8.33 -3.24 2.03
N ALA A 125 -8.85 -2.27 2.81
CA ALA A 125 -9.85 -1.33 2.31
C ALA A 125 -9.31 0.12 2.35
N PRO A 126 -9.18 0.81 1.21
CA PRO A 126 -8.81 2.23 1.17
C PRO A 126 -9.81 3.12 1.90
N LEU A 127 -9.35 4.26 2.40
CA LEU A 127 -10.18 5.20 3.16
C LEU A 127 -10.70 6.32 2.26
N PHE A 128 -12.02 6.45 2.15
CA PHE A 128 -12.71 7.43 1.31
C PHE A 128 -13.79 8.17 2.08
N THR A 129 -13.82 9.50 1.95
CA THR A 129 -14.95 10.31 2.40
C THR A 129 -16.22 9.87 1.65
N GLY A 130 -17.32 9.67 2.37
CA GLY A 130 -18.59 9.26 1.78
C GLY A 130 -18.69 7.77 1.44
N CYS A 131 -17.79 6.93 1.95
CA CYS A 131 -17.93 5.48 1.84
C CYS A 131 -19.30 5.00 2.37
N PRO A 132 -20.09 4.23 1.59
CA PRO A 132 -21.40 3.76 1.99
C PRO A 132 -21.31 2.85 3.19
N VAL A 133 -22.13 3.14 4.20
CA VAL A 133 -22.22 2.34 5.42
C VAL A 133 -23.31 1.30 5.27
N SER A 134 -22.92 0.03 5.14
CA SER A 134 -23.86 -1.09 5.03
C SER A 134 -23.34 -2.33 5.75
N PRO A 135 -24.19 -3.04 6.52
CA PRO A 135 -23.83 -4.33 7.10
C PRO A 135 -23.96 -5.49 6.10
N ALA A 136 -24.50 -5.23 4.90
CA ALA A 136 -24.74 -6.26 3.90
C ALA A 136 -23.42 -6.82 3.33
N SER A 137 -23.48 -8.10 2.93
CA SER A 137 -22.41 -8.69 2.13
C SER A 137 -22.34 -7.99 0.76
N SER A 138 -21.17 -7.46 0.43
CA SER A 138 -20.89 -6.77 -0.82
C SER A 138 -19.40 -6.83 -1.14
N PHE A 139 -19.05 -6.50 -2.39
CA PHE A 139 -17.69 -6.20 -2.83
C PHE A 139 -17.38 -4.71 -2.75
N THR A 140 -18.00 -3.98 -1.82
CA THR A 140 -17.64 -2.59 -1.54
C THR A 140 -16.66 -2.56 -0.37
N PHE A 141 -15.37 -2.42 -0.72
CA PHE A 141 -14.28 -2.32 0.26
C PHE A 141 -13.73 -0.89 0.30
N CYS A 142 -14.44 -0.04 1.03
CA CYS A 142 -13.92 1.24 1.48
C CYS A 142 -14.13 1.39 2.98
N GLY A 143 -13.30 2.20 3.62
CA GLY A 143 -13.51 2.67 4.99
C GLY A 143 -13.66 4.18 5.06
N ASP A 144 -14.17 4.66 6.18
CA ASP A 144 -14.23 6.09 6.48
C ASP A 144 -12.85 6.61 6.94
N PRO A 145 -12.40 7.83 6.53
CA PRO A 145 -11.13 8.41 6.97
C PRO A 145 -10.97 8.51 8.49
N ARG A 146 -12.06 8.51 9.28
CA ARG A 146 -11.99 8.48 10.75
C ARG A 146 -11.28 7.25 11.31
N PHE A 147 -11.16 6.17 10.53
CA PHE A 147 -10.38 4.99 10.92
C PHE A 147 -8.87 5.24 11.01
N VAL A 148 -8.35 6.36 10.47
CA VAL A 148 -6.96 6.80 10.72
C VAL A 148 -6.68 6.96 12.23
N GLY A 149 -7.69 7.39 13.01
CA GLY A 149 -7.56 7.45 14.47
C GLY A 149 -7.29 6.08 15.10
N GLY A 150 -7.91 5.02 14.58
CA GLY A 150 -7.73 3.65 15.04
C GLY A 150 -6.34 3.10 14.67
N LEU A 151 -5.91 3.33 13.43
CA LEU A 151 -4.56 3.00 12.96
C LEU A 151 -3.48 3.71 13.79
N THR A 152 -3.72 4.97 14.14
CA THR A 152 -2.83 5.74 15.03
C THR A 152 -2.83 5.19 16.45
N LEU A 153 -4.02 4.86 16.99
CA LEU A 153 -4.18 4.30 18.34
C LEU A 153 -3.41 2.98 18.52
N MET A 154 -3.41 2.12 17.50
CA MET A 154 -2.66 0.85 17.52
C MET A 154 -1.16 1.02 17.28
N GLY A 155 -0.67 2.25 17.10
CA GLY A 155 0.74 2.55 16.91
C GLY A 155 1.26 2.26 15.50
N ALA A 156 0.40 2.17 14.49
CA ALA A 156 0.82 1.93 13.12
C ALA A 156 1.83 3.00 12.66
N LYS A 157 2.98 2.55 12.15
CA LYS A 157 4.04 3.40 11.57
C LYS A 157 4.03 3.33 10.05
N VAL A 158 3.60 2.20 9.51
CA VAL A 158 3.46 1.97 8.08
C VAL A 158 2.09 1.36 7.84
N VAL A 159 1.37 1.90 6.87
CA VAL A 159 0.08 1.39 6.42
C VAL A 159 0.18 1.28 4.90
N ASN A 160 0.10 0.07 4.38
CA ASN A 160 0.22 -0.19 2.95
C ASN A 160 -1.14 -0.59 2.36
N LEU A 161 -1.32 -0.28 1.07
CA LEU A 161 -2.53 -0.58 0.30
C LEU A 161 -2.31 -1.69 -0.74
N ALA A 162 -1.16 -2.39 -0.69
CA ALA A 162 -0.80 -3.43 -1.65
C ALA A 162 -1.58 -4.71 -1.36
N ASN A 163 -2.89 -4.66 -1.63
CA ASN A 163 -3.84 -5.71 -1.38
C ASN A 163 -4.82 -5.83 -2.58
N ASN A 164 -5.37 -7.02 -2.79
CA ASN A 164 -6.30 -7.34 -3.88
C ASN A 164 -7.65 -6.60 -3.82
N HIS A 165 -8.03 -5.98 -2.69
CA HIS A 165 -9.30 -5.24 -2.56
C HIS A 165 -9.20 -3.72 -2.75
N LEU A 166 -8.04 -3.21 -3.14
CA LEU A 166 -7.82 -1.78 -3.40
C LEU A 166 -8.83 -1.18 -4.40
N THR A 167 -9.22 -1.93 -5.43
CA THR A 167 -10.09 -1.47 -6.54
C THR A 167 -11.57 -1.79 -6.33
N ASN A 168 -11.96 -2.27 -5.15
CA ASN A 168 -13.35 -2.64 -4.85
C ASN A 168 -14.21 -1.46 -4.38
N TYR A 169 -13.68 -0.24 -4.35
CA TYR A 169 -14.47 0.98 -4.23
C TYR A 169 -13.68 2.18 -4.73
N GLY A 170 -14.18 2.83 -5.79
CA GLY A 170 -13.42 3.87 -6.51
C GLY A 170 -12.42 3.30 -7.52
N ALA A 171 -11.49 4.14 -7.96
CA ALA A 171 -10.38 3.83 -8.86
C ALA A 171 -9.12 4.55 -8.39
#